data_AF-A0A1B1UI87-F1
#
_entry.id   AF-A0A1B1UI87-F1
#
_cell.length_a   1.000
_cell.length_b   1.000
_cell.length_c   1.000
_cell.angle_alpha   90.00
_cell.angle_beta   90.00
_cell.angle_gamma   90.00
#
_symmetry.space_group_name_H-M   'P 1'
#
loop_
_entity.id
_entity.type
_entity.pdbx_description
1 polymer ?
#
loop_
_entity_poly.entity_id
_entity_poly.type
_entity_poly.pdbx_seq_one_letter_code
_entity_poly.pdbx_strand_id
1 'polypeptide(L)'
;METALYLPVKRFLEKLGFTVKGEVGGCDLVALNGDDPPIVVIGELKLSFNLELILQAVDRAGAADEVWLAAKLSARGKGRESDARYRNLCRRLGFGMLAVTNTGDVEVLVKPPTSAPRRDPKKRSRLIAEHQKRKGDPVMGGSTRAPIMTAYRQQALACASALSGGPRRVRDLRAAIPDAGKILLHNVYGWFDRAERGIYVLTDAGHAALKRWPQQPMDLAAAGSPPP
;
A
#
# COMPACT_ATOMS: atom_id res chain seq x y z
N MET A 1 6.49 -32.28 -3.04
CA MET A 1 6.88 -32.33 -1.61
C MET A 1 7.86 -31.19 -1.34
N GLU A 2 7.94 -30.73 -0.09
CA GLU A 2 8.85 -29.63 0.31
C GLU A 2 10.32 -30.01 0.11
N THR A 3 10.66 -31.29 0.33
CA THR A 3 11.97 -31.88 0.04
C THR A 3 12.47 -31.64 -1.40
N ALA A 4 11.57 -31.42 -2.36
CA ALA A 4 11.94 -31.10 -3.74
C ALA A 4 12.53 -29.69 -3.92
N LEU A 5 12.39 -28.80 -2.91
CA LEU A 5 12.95 -27.45 -2.91
C LEU A 5 14.41 -27.44 -2.44
N TYR A 6 14.79 -28.38 -1.57
CA TYR A 6 16.09 -28.39 -0.92
C TYR A 6 17.24 -28.46 -1.93
N LEU A 7 17.19 -29.40 -2.88
CA LEU A 7 18.29 -29.62 -3.81
C LEU A 7 18.54 -28.43 -4.77
N PRO A 8 17.50 -27.80 -5.37
CA PRO A 8 17.66 -26.54 -6.10
C PRO A 8 18.34 -25.44 -5.29
N VAL A 9 17.86 -25.18 -4.07
CA VAL A 9 18.37 -24.09 -3.23
C VAL A 9 19.79 -24.38 -2.75
N LYS A 10 20.06 -25.64 -2.36
CA LYS A 10 21.41 -26.10 -2.03
C LYS A 10 22.38 -25.85 -3.17
N ARG A 11 22.07 -26.31 -4.39
CA ARG A 11 22.94 -26.11 -5.56
C ARG A 11 23.14 -24.63 -5.90
N PHE A 12 22.10 -23.81 -5.71
CA PHE A 12 22.21 -22.37 -5.88
C PHE A 12 23.23 -21.74 -4.92
N LEU A 13 23.17 -22.08 -3.63
CA LEU A 13 24.11 -21.59 -2.62
C LEU A 13 25.52 -22.17 -2.78
N GLU A 14 25.65 -23.44 -3.16
CA GLU A 14 26.96 -24.07 -3.44
C GLU A 14 27.67 -23.40 -4.62
N LYS A 15 26.93 -22.98 -5.66
CA LYS A 15 27.49 -22.18 -6.76
C LYS A 15 28.00 -20.80 -6.34
N LEU A 16 27.53 -20.29 -5.20
CA LEU A 16 28.00 -19.05 -4.57
C LEU A 16 29.17 -19.30 -3.60
N GLY A 17 29.69 -20.53 -3.53
CA GLY A 17 30.85 -20.89 -2.71
C GLY A 17 30.53 -21.36 -1.29
N PHE A 18 29.25 -21.55 -0.95
CA PHE A 18 28.86 -22.03 0.37
C PHE A 18 28.92 -23.56 0.47
N THR A 19 29.26 -24.07 1.66
CA THR A 19 29.00 -25.47 2.03
C THR A 19 27.63 -25.57 2.68
N VAL A 20 26.72 -26.37 2.10
CA VAL A 20 25.30 -26.42 2.52
C VAL A 20 24.94 -27.77 3.14
N LYS A 21 24.28 -27.73 4.30
CA LYS A 21 23.68 -28.88 4.99
C LYS A 21 22.21 -28.59 5.32
N GLY A 22 21.36 -29.62 5.25
CA GLY A 22 19.95 -29.55 5.62
C GLY A 22 19.72 -29.99 7.07
N GLU A 23 18.56 -29.62 7.62
CA GLU A 23 18.07 -30.07 8.95
C GLU A 23 19.04 -29.77 10.11
N VAL A 24 19.70 -28.61 10.06
CA VAL A 24 20.65 -28.18 11.10
C VAL A 24 19.93 -27.29 12.11
N GLY A 25 19.86 -27.71 13.37
CA GLY A 25 19.24 -26.90 14.43
C GLY A 25 17.77 -26.57 14.20
N GLY A 26 17.05 -27.42 13.45
CA GLY A 26 15.67 -27.19 13.03
C GLY A 26 15.48 -26.19 11.90
N CYS A 27 16.56 -25.76 11.22
CA CYS A 27 16.49 -25.00 9.98
C CYS A 27 16.46 -25.97 8.79
N ASP A 28 15.67 -25.65 7.77
CA ASP A 28 15.60 -26.49 6.56
C ASP A 28 16.96 -26.59 5.85
N LEU A 29 17.75 -25.51 5.82
CA LEU A 29 19.17 -25.55 5.45
C LEU A 29 20.01 -24.46 6.13
N VAL A 30 21.29 -24.77 6.31
CA VAL A 30 22.34 -23.84 6.76
C VAL A 30 23.51 -23.93 5.79
N ALA A 31 24.00 -22.77 5.36
CA ALA A 31 25.13 -22.63 4.46
C ALA A 31 26.23 -21.80 5.12
N LEU A 32 27.48 -22.26 5.02
CA LEU A 32 28.66 -21.59 5.57
C LEU A 32 29.66 -21.23 4.48
N ASN A 33 30.29 -20.06 4.56
CA ASN A 33 31.36 -19.62 3.67
C ASN A 33 32.41 -18.81 4.45
N GLY A 34 33.69 -19.04 4.16
CA GLY A 34 34.82 -18.44 4.86
C GLY A 34 35.29 -19.23 6.08
N ASP A 35 36.29 -18.67 6.76
CA ASP A 35 36.93 -19.23 7.95
C ASP A 35 36.47 -18.50 9.22
N ASP A 36 36.94 -18.94 10.39
CA ASP A 36 36.45 -18.59 11.74
C ASP A 36 36.40 -17.06 12.07
N PRO A 37 35.22 -16.47 12.37
CA PRO A 37 33.88 -17.04 12.27
C PRO A 37 33.33 -16.98 10.83
N PRO A 38 32.72 -18.07 10.32
CA PRO A 38 32.22 -18.12 8.95
C PRO A 38 30.98 -17.24 8.78
N ILE A 39 30.70 -16.83 7.55
CA ILE A 39 29.40 -16.25 7.17
C ILE A 39 28.34 -17.35 7.27
N VAL A 40 27.28 -17.07 8.02
CA VAL A 40 26.16 -17.99 8.27
C VAL A 40 24.94 -17.55 7.46
N VAL A 41 24.53 -18.40 6.52
CA VAL A 41 23.30 -18.22 5.75
C VAL A 41 22.29 -19.28 6.13
N ILE A 42 21.07 -18.87 6.50
CA ILE A 42 19.99 -19.80 6.84
C ILE A 42 18.89 -19.72 5.78
N GLY A 43 18.42 -20.89 5.32
CA GLY A 43 17.32 -21.00 4.37
C GLY A 43 16.13 -21.74 4.98
N GLU A 44 14.93 -21.16 4.84
CA GLU A 44 13.65 -21.79 5.19
C GLU A 44 12.83 -22.02 3.91
N LEU A 45 12.17 -23.18 3.80
CA LEU A 45 11.56 -23.70 2.59
C LEU A 45 10.07 -24.01 2.83
N LYS A 46 9.18 -23.49 1.99
CA LYS A 46 7.77 -23.95 1.93
C LYS A 46 7.29 -24.08 0.50
N LEU A 47 6.29 -24.94 0.26
CA LEU A 47 5.70 -25.05 -1.09
C LEU A 47 5.15 -23.73 -1.63
N SER A 48 4.72 -22.84 -0.74
CA SER A 48 4.28 -21.50 -1.08
C SER A 48 4.74 -20.54 0.01
N PHE A 49 5.09 -19.30 -0.35
CA PHE A 49 5.27 -18.24 0.64
C PHE A 49 4.00 -18.13 1.50
N ASN A 50 4.14 -18.07 2.81
CA ASN A 50 3.03 -17.90 3.75
C ASN A 50 3.55 -17.15 4.99
N LEU A 51 2.67 -16.87 5.96
CA LEU A 51 3.08 -16.18 7.18
C LEU A 51 4.05 -17.03 8.00
N GLU A 52 3.81 -18.34 8.09
CA GLU A 52 4.66 -19.26 8.84
C GLU A 52 6.12 -19.21 8.39
N LEU A 53 6.36 -19.28 7.08
CA LEU A 53 7.71 -19.18 6.50
C LEU A 53 8.42 -17.88 6.93
N ILE A 54 7.68 -16.78 7.01
CA ILE A 54 8.23 -15.50 7.45
C ILE A 54 8.53 -15.52 8.95
N LEU A 55 7.67 -16.11 9.78
CA LEU A 55 7.88 -16.22 11.22
C LEU A 55 9.10 -17.09 11.54
N GLN A 56 9.26 -18.22 10.85
CA GLN A 56 10.46 -19.04 10.94
C GLN A 56 11.71 -18.21 10.65
N ALA A 57 11.73 -17.42 9.56
CA ALA A 57 12.87 -16.55 9.26
C ALA A 57 13.15 -15.48 10.33
N VAL A 58 12.11 -14.93 10.97
CA VAL A 58 12.28 -14.00 12.10
C VAL A 58 13.00 -14.70 13.25
N ASP A 59 12.62 -15.94 13.56
CA ASP A 59 13.27 -16.73 14.62
C ASP A 59 14.73 -17.06 14.27
N ARG A 60 15.07 -17.21 12.98
CA ARG A 60 16.44 -17.47 12.51
C ARG A 60 17.32 -16.23 12.45
N ALA A 61 16.74 -15.04 12.27
CA ALA A 61 17.46 -13.81 11.97
C ALA A 61 18.53 -13.44 13.01
N GLY A 62 18.34 -13.80 14.28
CA GLY A 62 19.32 -13.53 15.33
C GLY A 62 20.59 -14.39 15.27
N ALA A 63 20.60 -15.45 14.46
CA ALA A 63 21.68 -16.43 14.38
C ALA A 63 22.35 -16.52 12.98
N ALA A 64 22.00 -15.62 12.06
CA ALA A 64 22.47 -15.64 10.68
C ALA A 64 22.89 -14.25 10.19
N ASP A 65 23.87 -14.20 9.29
CA ASP A 65 24.23 -12.99 8.53
C ASP A 65 23.20 -12.72 7.43
N GLU A 66 22.68 -13.79 6.80
CA GLU A 66 21.59 -13.69 5.83
C GLU A 66 20.54 -14.78 6.04
N VAL A 67 19.26 -14.41 5.87
CA VAL A 67 18.14 -15.35 5.87
C VAL A 67 17.44 -15.33 4.51
N TRP A 68 17.25 -16.52 3.93
CA TRP A 68 16.60 -16.73 2.64
C TRP A 68 15.32 -17.54 2.78
N LEU A 69 14.23 -17.00 2.24
CA LEU A 69 12.95 -17.68 2.14
C LEU A 69 12.79 -18.25 0.74
N ALA A 70 12.60 -19.56 0.60
CA ALA A 70 12.39 -20.18 -0.70
C ALA A 70 11.03 -20.86 -0.82
N ALA A 71 10.38 -20.68 -1.97
CA ALA A 71 9.15 -21.40 -2.30
C ALA A 71 9.06 -21.74 -3.78
N LYS A 72 8.10 -22.59 -4.16
CA LYS A 72 7.85 -22.87 -5.58
C LYS A 72 7.33 -21.63 -6.30
N LEU A 73 7.83 -21.38 -7.50
CA LEU A 73 7.27 -20.41 -8.43
C LEU A 73 5.89 -20.88 -8.86
N SER A 74 4.88 -19.99 -8.76
CA SER A 74 3.53 -20.37 -9.19
C SER A 74 3.47 -20.50 -10.72
N ALA A 75 2.88 -21.58 -11.21
CA ALA A 75 2.77 -21.84 -12.66
C ALA A 75 1.99 -20.75 -13.43
N ARG A 76 1.18 -19.95 -12.73
CA ARG A 76 0.34 -18.89 -13.31
C ARG A 76 0.80 -17.47 -12.94
N GLY A 77 1.94 -17.32 -12.25
CA GLY A 77 2.49 -16.01 -11.82
C GLY A 77 1.60 -15.22 -10.83
N LYS A 78 0.61 -15.86 -10.22
CA LYS A 78 -0.35 -15.26 -9.28
C LYS A 78 -0.12 -15.67 -7.82
N GLY A 79 0.99 -16.34 -7.54
CA GLY A 79 1.34 -16.73 -6.18
C GLY A 79 1.91 -15.57 -5.37
N ARG A 80 2.16 -15.83 -4.08
CA ARG A 80 2.63 -14.81 -3.13
C ARG A 80 4.05 -14.32 -3.42
N GLU A 81 4.81 -15.05 -4.24
CA GLU A 81 6.10 -14.64 -4.76
C GLU A 81 6.01 -13.39 -5.67
N SER A 82 4.87 -13.18 -6.34
CA SER A 82 4.60 -11.98 -7.14
C SER A 82 3.84 -10.89 -6.36
N ASP A 83 3.33 -11.18 -5.15
CA ASP A 83 2.64 -10.21 -4.31
C ASP A 83 3.63 -9.16 -3.75
N ALA A 84 3.39 -7.89 -4.06
CA ALA A 84 4.22 -6.78 -3.59
C ALA A 84 4.25 -6.69 -2.05
N ARG A 85 3.20 -7.14 -1.35
CA ARG A 85 3.15 -7.12 0.13
C ARG A 85 4.16 -8.07 0.75
N TYR A 86 4.26 -9.30 0.24
CA TYR A 86 5.25 -10.29 0.71
C TYR A 86 6.67 -9.81 0.42
N ARG A 87 6.93 -9.34 -0.80
CA ARG A 87 8.25 -8.80 -1.18
C ARG A 87 8.64 -7.59 -0.34
N ASN A 88 7.70 -6.67 -0.08
CA ASN A 88 7.96 -5.50 0.77
C ASN A 88 8.14 -5.88 2.24
N LEU A 89 7.50 -6.94 2.73
CA LEU A 89 7.69 -7.44 4.09
C LEU A 89 9.08 -8.06 4.24
N CYS A 90 9.51 -8.91 3.32
CA CYS A 90 10.85 -9.50 3.36
C CYS A 90 11.94 -8.42 3.26
N ARG A 91 11.80 -7.45 2.36
CA ARG A 91 12.67 -6.26 2.32
C ARG A 91 12.68 -5.49 3.63
N ARG A 92 11.56 -5.44 4.35
CA ARG A 92 11.44 -4.72 5.63
C ARG A 92 12.16 -5.43 6.77
N LEU A 93 12.16 -6.75 6.73
CA LEU A 93 12.72 -7.62 7.76
C LEU A 93 14.17 -8.01 7.48
N GLY A 94 14.70 -7.68 6.29
CA GLY A 94 16.07 -8.03 5.91
C GLY A 94 16.21 -9.36 5.19
N PHE A 95 15.10 -10.00 4.77
CA PHE A 95 15.11 -11.35 4.22
C PHE A 95 15.20 -11.38 2.70
N GLY A 96 15.99 -12.32 2.19
CA GLY A 96 16.00 -12.71 0.79
C GLY A 96 14.79 -13.57 0.43
N MET A 97 14.38 -13.53 -0.84
CA MET A 97 13.33 -14.39 -1.37
C MET A 97 13.80 -15.09 -2.63
N LEU A 98 13.67 -16.42 -2.65
CA LEU A 98 13.96 -17.30 -3.78
C LEU A 98 12.67 -17.95 -4.28
N ALA A 99 12.51 -18.03 -5.60
CA ALA A 99 11.50 -18.86 -6.22
C ALA A 99 12.16 -20.03 -6.96
N VAL A 100 11.66 -21.23 -6.72
CA VAL A 100 12.11 -22.45 -7.39
C VAL A 100 11.15 -22.79 -8.52
N THR A 101 11.62 -22.77 -9.76
CA THR A 101 10.81 -23.09 -10.93
C THR A 101 10.43 -24.57 -10.95
N ASN A 102 9.48 -24.96 -11.81
CA ASN A 102 9.15 -26.37 -12.01
C ASN A 102 10.30 -27.18 -12.65
N THR A 103 11.24 -26.52 -13.33
CA THR A 103 12.45 -27.13 -13.89
C THR A 103 13.57 -27.28 -12.86
N GLY A 104 13.40 -26.73 -11.66
CA GLY A 104 14.38 -26.78 -10.57
C GLY A 104 15.41 -25.64 -10.60
N ASP A 105 15.15 -24.59 -11.38
CA ASP A 105 15.96 -23.38 -11.39
C ASP A 105 15.57 -22.46 -10.22
N VAL A 106 16.51 -21.63 -9.77
CA VAL A 106 16.31 -20.70 -8.65
C VAL A 106 16.34 -19.26 -9.15
N GLU A 107 15.26 -18.52 -8.91
CA GLU A 107 15.13 -17.10 -9.20
C GLU A 107 15.20 -16.27 -7.92
N VAL A 108 16.05 -15.24 -7.91
CA VAL A 108 16.14 -14.29 -6.80
C VAL A 108 15.11 -13.18 -6.98
N LEU A 109 14.07 -13.17 -6.14
CA LEU A 109 12.97 -12.20 -6.20
C LEU A 109 13.23 -10.97 -5.32
N VAL A 110 13.88 -11.19 -4.19
CA VAL A 110 14.32 -10.16 -3.25
C VAL A 110 15.71 -10.54 -2.78
N LYS A 111 16.66 -9.63 -2.92
CA LYS A 111 17.98 -9.77 -2.28
C LYS A 111 17.87 -9.26 -0.84
N PRO A 112 18.50 -9.94 0.14
CA PRO A 112 18.68 -9.37 1.47
C PRO A 112 19.29 -7.96 1.34
N PRO A 113 18.67 -6.93 1.93
CA PRO A 113 19.20 -5.58 1.87
C PRO A 113 20.42 -5.43 2.79
N THR A 114 21.43 -4.70 2.33
CA THR A 114 22.63 -4.37 3.13
C THR A 114 22.39 -3.29 4.19
N SER A 115 21.20 -2.71 4.25
CA SER A 115 20.82 -1.65 5.19
C SER A 115 19.33 -1.65 5.48
N ALA A 116 18.95 -0.99 6.58
CA ALA A 116 17.57 -0.93 7.00
C ALA A 116 16.64 -0.32 5.93
N PRO A 117 15.39 -0.79 5.83
CA PRO A 117 14.49 -0.43 4.74
C PRO A 117 14.05 1.03 4.85
N ARG A 118 14.16 1.77 3.74
CA ARG A 118 13.81 3.19 3.71
C ARG A 118 12.30 3.40 3.85
N ARG A 119 11.91 4.37 4.69
CA ARG A 119 10.50 4.82 4.82
C ARG A 119 10.01 5.42 3.49
N ASP A 120 8.70 5.36 3.23
CA ASP A 120 8.06 5.99 2.07
C ASP A 120 7.60 7.42 2.42
N PRO A 121 8.37 8.48 2.05
CA PRO A 121 8.03 9.85 2.40
C PRO A 121 6.76 10.33 1.67
N LYS A 122 6.48 9.83 0.46
CA LYS A 122 5.32 10.26 -0.34
C LYS A 122 4.02 9.75 0.28
N LYS A 123 3.99 8.47 0.67
CA LYS A 123 2.84 7.89 1.39
C LYS A 123 2.63 8.60 2.73
N ARG A 124 3.71 8.88 3.46
CA ARG A 124 3.64 9.63 4.73
C ARG A 124 3.04 11.03 4.55
N SER A 125 3.55 11.83 3.62
CA SER A 125 3.04 13.18 3.38
C SER A 125 1.58 13.19 2.94
N ARG A 126 1.15 12.19 2.15
CA ARG A 126 -0.26 12.04 1.78
C ARG A 126 -1.17 11.77 2.99
N LEU A 127 -0.74 10.89 3.90
CA LEU A 127 -1.48 10.59 5.13
C LEU A 127 -1.63 11.83 6.00
N ILE A 128 -0.55 12.60 6.17
CA ILE A 128 -0.56 13.85 6.95
C ILE A 128 -1.51 14.87 6.34
N ALA A 129 -1.39 15.12 5.03
CA ALA A 129 -2.23 16.11 4.34
C ALA A 129 -3.72 15.74 4.35
N GLU A 130 -4.04 14.45 4.24
CA GLU A 130 -5.41 13.97 4.35
C GLU A 130 -5.97 14.19 5.75
N HIS A 131 -5.22 13.81 6.78
CA HIS A 131 -5.60 14.01 8.18
C HIS A 131 -5.83 15.49 8.52
N GLN A 132 -4.89 16.37 8.17
CA GLN A 132 -4.98 17.81 8.43
C GLN A 132 -6.15 18.49 7.73
N LYS A 133 -6.51 18.04 6.52
CA LYS A 133 -7.65 18.59 5.76
C LYS A 133 -8.98 18.03 6.21
N ARG A 134 -9.00 16.87 6.87
CA ARG A 134 -10.23 16.22 7.34
C ARG A 134 -10.76 16.99 8.55
N LYS A 135 -12.01 17.43 8.47
CA LYS A 135 -12.68 18.12 9.59
C LYS A 135 -13.29 17.09 10.54
N GLY A 136 -12.96 17.19 11.82
CA GLY A 136 -13.43 16.30 12.88
C GLY A 136 -13.00 14.84 12.70
N ASP A 137 -13.57 13.96 13.52
CA ASP A 137 -13.42 12.51 13.40
C ASP A 137 -14.76 11.88 12.99
N PRO A 138 -15.04 11.78 11.68
CA PRO A 138 -16.39 11.47 11.20
C PRO A 138 -16.78 10.00 11.32
N VAL A 139 -15.86 9.09 11.67
CA VAL A 139 -16.13 7.64 11.69
C VAL A 139 -15.33 6.96 12.81
N MET A 140 -16.03 6.34 13.76
CA MET A 140 -15.44 5.32 14.64
C MET A 140 -15.04 4.11 13.75
N GLY A 141 -13.75 3.77 13.72
CA GLY A 141 -13.19 2.79 12.79
C GLY A 141 -13.93 1.43 12.74
N GLY A 142 -13.79 0.70 11.63
CA GLY A 142 -14.35 -0.65 11.47
C GLY A 142 -15.67 -0.75 10.68
N SER A 143 -16.24 0.37 10.24
CA SER A 143 -17.43 0.33 9.36
C SER A 143 -17.06 -0.14 7.94
N THR A 144 -17.58 -1.29 7.52
CA THR A 144 -17.30 -1.92 6.22
C THR A 144 -18.35 -1.65 5.14
N ARG A 145 -19.50 -1.03 5.51
CA ARG A 145 -20.65 -0.84 4.61
C ARG A 145 -21.01 0.62 4.32
N ALA A 146 -20.43 1.58 5.04
CA ALA A 146 -20.65 3.00 4.79
C ALA A 146 -19.47 3.62 4.02
N PRO A 147 -19.72 4.50 3.02
CA PRO A 147 -18.65 5.25 2.37
C PRO A 147 -17.83 6.07 3.39
N ILE A 148 -16.52 5.84 3.42
CA ILE A 148 -15.59 6.52 4.36
C ILE A 148 -15.62 8.03 4.13
N MET A 149 -15.86 8.84 5.14
CA MET A 149 -15.79 10.30 5.01
C MET A 149 -14.33 10.77 4.95
N THR A 150 -13.88 11.16 3.75
CA THR A 150 -12.53 11.67 3.48
C THR A 150 -12.54 13.19 3.37
N ALA A 151 -11.38 13.83 3.52
CA ALA A 151 -11.25 15.28 3.29
C ALA A 151 -11.77 15.71 1.90
N TYR A 152 -11.50 14.93 0.85
CA TYR A 152 -12.02 15.20 -0.50
C TYR A 152 -13.55 15.18 -0.56
N ARG A 153 -14.19 14.20 0.09
CA ARG A 153 -15.65 14.12 0.12
C ARG A 153 -16.29 15.24 0.92
N GLN A 154 -15.67 15.66 2.02
CA GLN A 154 -16.12 16.84 2.77
C GLN A 154 -16.09 18.10 1.90
N GLN A 155 -15.03 18.29 1.10
CA GLN A 155 -14.97 19.43 0.16
C GLN A 155 -15.98 19.28 -1.00
N ALA A 156 -16.19 18.07 -1.52
CA ALA A 156 -17.23 17.82 -2.52
C ALA A 156 -18.64 18.10 -1.98
N LEU A 157 -18.91 17.73 -0.72
CA LEU A 157 -20.18 18.04 -0.05
C LEU A 157 -20.34 19.55 0.19
N ALA A 158 -19.26 20.26 0.52
CA ALA A 158 -19.29 21.72 0.61
C ALA A 158 -19.62 22.37 -0.76
N CYS A 159 -19.02 21.89 -1.86
CA CYS A 159 -19.39 22.34 -3.21
C CYS A 159 -20.85 22.02 -3.52
N ALA A 160 -21.33 20.82 -3.15
CA ALA A 160 -22.71 20.44 -3.37
C ALA A 160 -23.68 21.34 -2.60
N SER A 161 -23.38 21.63 -1.34
CA SER A 161 -24.17 22.54 -0.50
C SER A 161 -24.20 23.96 -1.06
N ALA A 162 -23.11 24.44 -1.67
CA ALA A 162 -23.07 25.76 -2.29
C ALA A 162 -23.94 25.88 -3.56
N LEU A 163 -24.12 24.75 -4.27
CA LEU A 163 -24.87 24.64 -5.52
C LEU A 163 -26.34 24.24 -5.31
N SER A 164 -26.75 23.87 -4.09
CA SER A 164 -28.13 23.44 -3.83
C SER A 164 -29.16 24.55 -4.01
N GLY A 165 -28.74 25.82 -3.96
CA GLY A 165 -29.59 26.99 -4.23
C GLY A 165 -29.66 27.41 -5.70
N GLY A 166 -28.97 26.71 -6.61
CA GLY A 166 -28.97 27.02 -8.05
C GLY A 166 -27.58 27.11 -8.68
N PRO A 167 -27.50 27.36 -10.01
CA PRO A 167 -26.25 27.41 -10.75
C PRO A 167 -25.28 28.46 -10.19
N ARG A 168 -23.99 28.10 -10.02
CA ARG A 168 -22.96 29.07 -9.58
C ARG A 168 -21.68 28.98 -10.40
N ARG A 169 -20.94 30.10 -10.46
CA ARG A 169 -19.64 30.17 -11.11
C ARG A 169 -18.57 29.59 -10.21
N VAL A 170 -17.59 28.88 -10.81
CA VAL A 170 -16.45 28.30 -10.08
C VAL A 170 -15.69 29.35 -9.26
N ARG A 171 -15.57 30.59 -9.77
CA ARG A 171 -14.88 31.67 -9.06
C ARG A 171 -15.53 32.03 -7.74
N ASP A 172 -16.86 31.98 -7.66
CA ASP A 172 -17.62 32.35 -6.46
C ASP A 172 -17.42 31.29 -5.36
N LEU A 173 -17.21 30.03 -5.77
CA LEU A 173 -16.96 28.91 -4.86
C LEU A 173 -15.53 28.86 -4.34
N ARG A 174 -14.55 29.35 -5.12
CA ARG A 174 -13.12 29.30 -4.77
C ARG A 174 -12.76 30.08 -3.51
N ALA A 175 -13.52 31.14 -3.20
CA ALA A 175 -13.30 31.96 -2.00
C ALA A 175 -13.43 31.13 -0.72
N ALA A 176 -14.45 30.26 -0.64
CA ALA A 176 -14.67 29.38 0.50
C ALA A 176 -14.04 27.97 0.33
N ILE A 177 -13.89 27.51 -0.91
CA ILE A 177 -13.42 26.15 -1.24
C ILE A 177 -12.34 26.26 -2.33
N PRO A 178 -11.05 26.43 -1.96
CA PRO A 178 -9.98 26.69 -2.93
C PRO A 178 -9.86 25.66 -4.06
N ASP A 179 -10.11 24.38 -3.76
CA ASP A 179 -10.03 23.27 -4.72
C ASP A 179 -11.35 23.05 -5.52
N ALA A 180 -12.37 23.90 -5.36
CA ALA A 180 -13.70 23.74 -6.00
C ALA A 180 -13.62 23.48 -7.50
N GLY A 181 -12.76 24.22 -8.22
CA GLY A 181 -12.60 24.04 -9.67
C GLY A 181 -12.15 22.63 -10.06
N LYS A 182 -11.23 22.02 -9.31
CA LYS A 182 -10.77 20.65 -9.56
C LYS A 182 -11.85 19.63 -9.20
N ILE A 183 -12.55 19.86 -8.09
CA ILE A 183 -13.61 18.98 -7.61
C ILE A 183 -14.76 18.90 -8.62
N LEU A 184 -15.24 20.06 -9.07
CA LEU A 184 -16.33 20.16 -10.05
C LEU A 184 -15.93 19.60 -11.41
N LEU A 185 -14.69 19.82 -11.85
CA LEU A 185 -14.19 19.31 -13.12
C LEU A 185 -14.01 17.79 -13.11
N HIS A 186 -13.37 17.22 -12.08
CA HIS A 186 -13.14 15.78 -12.00
C HIS A 186 -14.41 14.99 -11.71
N ASN A 187 -15.37 15.61 -10.99
CA ASN A 187 -16.69 15.06 -10.70
C ASN A 187 -16.68 13.58 -10.29
N VAL A 188 -15.76 13.21 -9.38
CA VAL A 188 -15.48 11.79 -9.02
C VAL A 188 -16.73 11.02 -8.59
N TYR A 189 -17.74 11.72 -8.06
CA TYR A 189 -18.98 11.13 -7.56
C TYR A 189 -20.19 11.32 -8.49
N GLY A 190 -20.05 12.03 -9.61
CA GLY A 190 -21.17 12.34 -10.50
C GLY A 190 -22.19 13.33 -9.92
N TRP A 191 -21.80 14.14 -8.92
CA TRP A 191 -22.69 15.06 -8.21
C TRP A 191 -22.94 16.37 -8.94
N PHE A 192 -22.09 16.71 -9.91
CA PHE A 192 -22.10 18.00 -10.57
C PHE A 192 -22.33 17.85 -12.07
N ASP A 193 -22.94 18.85 -12.69
CA ASP A 193 -23.00 18.97 -14.14
C ASP A 193 -22.65 20.39 -14.57
N ARG A 194 -22.17 20.54 -15.79
CA ARG A 194 -21.72 21.82 -16.35
C ARG A 194 -22.84 22.44 -17.17
N ALA A 195 -23.57 23.39 -16.56
CA ALA A 195 -24.60 24.14 -17.25
C ALA A 195 -24.03 25.06 -18.34
N GLU A 196 -22.91 25.74 -18.04
CA GLU A 196 -22.21 26.60 -19.01
C GLU A 196 -20.70 26.61 -18.75
N ARG A 197 -19.93 27.36 -19.56
CA ARG A 197 -18.50 27.52 -19.32
C ARG A 197 -18.22 28.16 -17.96
N GLY A 198 -17.71 27.35 -17.03
CA GLY A 198 -17.36 27.77 -15.68
C GLY A 198 -18.55 27.92 -14.73
N ILE A 199 -19.74 27.46 -15.13
CA ILE A 199 -20.95 27.43 -14.32
C ILE A 199 -21.38 25.98 -14.15
N TYR A 200 -21.60 25.59 -12.89
CA TYR A 200 -21.99 24.23 -12.54
C TYR A 200 -23.33 24.23 -11.82
N VAL A 201 -24.02 23.10 -11.92
CA VAL A 201 -25.27 22.78 -11.23
C VAL A 201 -25.13 21.45 -10.50
N LEU A 202 -26.07 21.20 -9.57
CA LEU A 202 -26.12 19.96 -8.82
C LEU A 202 -27.01 18.94 -9.54
N THR A 203 -26.54 17.71 -9.70
CA THR A 203 -27.32 16.60 -10.26
C THR A 203 -28.26 16.01 -9.21
N ASP A 204 -29.19 15.15 -9.61
CA ASP A 204 -30.04 14.40 -8.67
C ASP A 204 -29.20 13.55 -7.69
N ALA A 205 -28.09 12.99 -8.15
CA ALA A 205 -27.14 12.26 -7.32
C ALA A 205 -26.48 13.18 -6.27
N GLY A 206 -26.16 14.43 -6.63
CA GLY A 206 -25.66 15.43 -5.70
C GLY A 206 -26.69 15.83 -4.64
N HIS A 207 -27.95 16.01 -5.03
CA HIS A 207 -29.04 16.27 -4.09
C HIS A 207 -29.27 15.10 -3.12
N ALA A 208 -29.24 13.87 -3.64
CA ALA A 208 -29.33 12.65 -2.81
C ALA A 208 -28.15 12.54 -1.83
N ALA A 209 -26.94 12.93 -2.25
CA ALA A 209 -25.77 12.94 -1.38
C ALA A 209 -25.90 13.93 -0.21
N LEU A 210 -26.47 15.13 -0.44
CA LEU A 210 -26.74 16.09 0.64
C LEU A 210 -27.81 15.59 1.62
N LYS A 211 -28.81 14.84 1.17
CA LYS A 211 -29.76 14.17 2.06
C LYS A 211 -29.08 13.12 2.93
N ARG A 212 -28.14 12.36 2.35
CA ARG A 212 -27.38 11.32 3.05
C ARG A 212 -26.34 11.87 4.03
N TRP A 213 -25.71 12.99 3.68
CA TRP A 213 -24.74 13.71 4.52
C TRP A 213 -25.13 15.19 4.60
N PRO A 214 -26.08 15.55 5.47
CA PRO A 214 -26.50 16.94 5.64
C PRO A 214 -25.31 17.84 5.92
N GLN A 215 -25.21 18.95 5.19
CA GLN A 215 -24.20 19.98 5.38
C GLN A 215 -24.84 21.21 6.03
N GLN A 216 -24.06 21.97 6.81
CA GLN A 216 -24.47 23.30 7.20
C GLN A 216 -24.46 24.22 5.96
N PRO A 217 -25.52 25.03 5.74
CA PRO A 217 -25.53 26.00 4.66
C PRO A 217 -24.31 26.92 4.77
N MET A 218 -23.51 27.01 3.71
CA MET A 218 -22.44 27.99 3.66
C MET A 218 -23.03 29.35 3.26
N ASP A 219 -22.81 30.37 4.10
CA ASP A 219 -23.10 31.74 3.72
C ASP A 219 -22.01 32.27 2.79
N LEU A 220 -22.32 32.34 1.50
CA LEU A 220 -21.40 32.80 0.46
C LEU A 220 -21.53 34.31 0.18
N ALA A 221 -22.44 35.02 0.85
CA ALA A 221 -22.70 36.44 0.60
C ALA A 221 -21.65 37.37 1.26
N ALA A 222 -20.94 36.92 2.29
CA ALA A 222 -20.03 37.76 3.07
C ALA A 222 -18.63 37.97 2.45
N ALA A 223 -18.25 37.27 1.38
CA ALA A 223 -16.89 37.29 0.83
C ALA A 223 -16.66 38.28 -0.33
N GLY A 224 -17.64 39.14 -0.66
CA GLY A 224 -17.67 39.93 -1.89
C GLY A 224 -17.49 41.45 -1.79
N SER A 225 -17.36 42.04 -0.59
CA SER A 225 -17.21 43.49 -0.45
C SER A 225 -15.75 43.87 -0.14
N PRO A 226 -15.02 44.58 -1.02
CA PRO A 226 -13.78 45.24 -0.62
C PRO A 226 -14.11 46.42 0.33
N PRO A 227 -13.22 46.77 1.27
CA PRO A 227 -13.43 47.95 2.12
C PRO A 227 -13.40 49.25 1.28
N PRO A 228 -14.04 50.33 1.78
CA PRO A 228 -14.12 51.61 1.07
C PRO A 228 -12.75 52.25 0.81
#